data_AF-A0A9W4X6R4-F1
#
_entry.id   AF-A0A9W4X6R4-F1
#
_cell.length_a   1.000
_cell.length_b   1.000
_cell.length_c   1.000
_cell.angle_alpha   90.00
_cell.angle_beta   90.00
_cell.angle_gamma   90.00
#
_symmetry.space_group_name_H-M   'P 1'
#
loop_
_entity.id
_entity.type
_entity.pdbx_description
1 polymer ?
#
loop_
_entity_poly.entity_id
_entity_poly.type
_entity_poly.pdbx_seq_one_letter_code
_entity_poly.pdbx_strand_id
1 'polypeptide(L)'
;MEYKMKKIAIVLSLALFPFTAHAQVQISDEVIQNAANDLKPAFCANDLKQATQIVEGCYAKVDEDREHENINQCVVEDIFLMSIFVIKEKQYLDKAQTDPYADLEFIKMKNYVGRITKYPSLMTNITGFSGMKQVGEMVGGKVAKILLYENCLNLNKLK
;
A
#
# COMPACT_ATOMS: atom_id res chain seq x y z
N MET A 1 32.85 -24.35 60.74
CA MET A 1 31.87 -23.25 60.66
C MET A 1 31.70 -22.89 59.20
N GLU A 2 30.52 -23.21 58.65
CA GLU A 2 30.14 -22.98 57.26
C GLU A 2 29.91 -21.48 57.01
N TYR A 3 30.42 -20.95 55.89
CA TYR A 3 29.89 -19.73 55.28
C TYR A 3 29.24 -20.12 53.95
N LYS A 4 27.92 -20.34 53.99
CA LYS A 4 27.08 -20.56 52.81
C LYS A 4 26.97 -19.27 52.01
N MET A 5 27.65 -19.18 50.87
CA MET A 5 27.34 -18.16 49.86
C MET A 5 25.94 -18.43 49.31
N LYS A 6 24.97 -17.55 49.60
CA LYS A 6 23.66 -17.54 48.95
C LYS A 6 23.86 -17.24 47.46
N LYS A 7 23.76 -18.26 46.62
CA LYS A 7 23.63 -18.07 45.16
C LYS A 7 22.27 -17.44 44.91
N ILE A 8 22.26 -16.13 44.69
CA ILE A 8 21.08 -15.41 44.21
C ILE A 8 20.90 -15.84 42.76
N ALA A 9 19.96 -16.76 42.54
CA ALA A 9 19.46 -17.04 41.20
C ALA A 9 18.65 -15.84 40.75
N ILE A 10 19.25 -14.99 39.92
CA ILE A 10 18.50 -14.03 39.12
C ILE A 10 17.78 -14.86 38.06
N VAL A 11 16.57 -15.30 38.40
CA VAL A 11 15.61 -15.74 37.40
C VAL A 11 15.26 -14.47 36.63
N LEU A 12 15.97 -14.25 35.53
CA LEU A 12 15.56 -13.28 34.51
C LEU A 12 14.16 -13.75 34.13
N SER A 13 13.15 -13.04 34.61
CA SER A 13 11.79 -13.21 34.16
C SER A 13 11.84 -13.02 32.66
N LEU A 14 11.79 -14.14 31.92
CA LEU A 14 11.42 -14.15 30.51
C LEU A 14 10.03 -13.53 30.51
N ALA A 15 10.01 -12.21 30.39
CA ALA A 15 8.85 -11.47 29.98
C ALA A 15 8.39 -12.22 28.75
N LEU A 16 7.26 -12.92 28.90
CA LEU A 16 6.48 -13.45 27.82
C LEU A 16 6.21 -12.23 26.95
N PHE A 17 7.08 -12.01 25.95
CA PHE A 17 6.79 -11.11 24.87
C PHE A 17 5.44 -11.60 24.37
N PRO A 18 4.38 -10.78 24.45
CA PRO A 18 3.13 -11.15 23.84
C PRO A 18 3.50 -11.42 22.38
N PHE A 19 3.34 -12.68 21.95
CA PHE A 19 3.33 -13.04 20.55
C PHE A 19 2.52 -11.94 19.87
N THR A 20 3.19 -11.22 18.98
CA THR A 20 2.63 -10.10 18.24
C THR A 20 1.26 -10.53 17.75
N ALA A 21 0.21 -9.98 18.39
CA ALA A 21 -1.11 -10.02 17.83
C ALA A 21 -0.92 -9.51 16.40
N HIS A 22 -1.19 -10.38 15.43
CA HIS A 22 -1.09 -10.00 14.03
C HIS A 22 -2.14 -8.90 13.90
N ALA A 23 -1.70 -7.64 13.89
CA ALA A 23 -2.54 -6.50 13.61
C ALA A 23 -2.95 -6.66 12.15
N GLN A 24 -3.97 -7.49 11.93
CA GLN A 24 -4.51 -7.79 10.63
C GLN A 24 -5.14 -6.48 10.17
N VAL A 25 -4.52 -5.85 9.18
CA VAL A 25 -5.00 -4.61 8.59
C VAL A 25 -6.43 -4.86 8.12
N GLN A 26 -7.43 -4.42 8.87
CA GLN A 26 -8.83 -4.47 8.45
C GLN A 26 -9.12 -3.24 7.59
N ILE A 27 -8.64 -3.24 6.34
CA ILE A 27 -9.21 -2.35 5.33
C ILE A 27 -10.60 -2.91 4.99
N SER A 28 -11.65 -2.10 5.18
CA SER A 28 -13.01 -2.54 4.89
C SER A 28 -13.21 -2.75 3.38
N ASP A 29 -14.11 -3.65 3.00
CA ASP A 29 -14.44 -3.86 1.59
C ASP A 29 -15.05 -2.59 0.95
N GLU A 30 -15.70 -1.73 1.74
CA GLU A 30 -16.21 -0.42 1.30
C GLU A 30 -15.08 0.51 0.85
N VAL A 31 -13.99 0.63 1.63
CA VAL A 31 -12.82 1.43 1.25
C VAL A 31 -12.21 0.92 -0.06
N ILE A 32 -12.16 -0.40 -0.24
CA ILE A 32 -11.66 -1.03 -1.46
C ILE A 32 -12.58 -0.74 -2.65
N GLN A 33 -13.89 -0.82 -2.46
CA GLN A 33 -14.88 -0.52 -3.50
C GLN A 33 -14.83 0.96 -3.90
N ASN A 34 -14.69 1.88 -2.95
CA ASN A 34 -14.58 3.31 -3.21
C ASN A 34 -13.30 3.63 -3.99
N ALA A 35 -12.15 3.07 -3.57
CA ALA A 35 -10.91 3.20 -4.33
C ALA A 35 -11.04 2.68 -5.77
N ALA A 36 -11.72 1.53 -5.96
CA ALA A 36 -11.97 1.01 -7.30
C ALA A 36 -12.88 1.92 -8.12
N ASN A 37 -13.94 2.48 -7.52
CA ASN A 37 -14.85 3.41 -8.18
C ASN A 37 -14.16 4.70 -8.61
N ASP A 38 -13.27 5.25 -7.78
CA ASP A 38 -12.55 6.49 -8.07
C ASP A 38 -11.53 6.29 -9.19
N LEU A 39 -10.83 5.15 -9.20
CA LEU A 39 -9.86 4.81 -10.24
C LEU A 39 -10.52 4.37 -11.56
N LYS A 40 -11.74 3.83 -11.50
CA LYS A 40 -12.45 3.23 -12.64
C LYS A 40 -12.44 4.11 -13.90
N PRO A 41 -12.80 5.41 -13.88
CA PRO A 41 -12.81 6.24 -15.08
C PRO A 41 -11.47 6.24 -15.83
N ALA A 42 -10.37 6.36 -15.09
CA ALA A 42 -9.03 6.35 -15.67
C ALA A 42 -8.65 4.99 -16.27
N PHE A 43 -8.98 3.90 -15.58
CA PHE A 43 -8.69 2.56 -16.08
C PHE A 43 -9.56 2.21 -17.29
N CYS A 44 -10.86 2.54 -17.29
CA CYS A 44 -11.72 2.35 -18.47
C CYS A 44 -11.22 3.17 -19.68
N ALA A 45 -10.69 4.38 -19.43
CA ALA A 45 -10.06 5.22 -20.45
C ALA A 45 -8.65 4.73 -20.88
N ASN A 46 -8.06 3.80 -20.13
CA ASN A 46 -6.69 3.32 -20.28
C ASN A 46 -5.63 4.43 -20.10
N ASP A 47 -5.83 5.32 -19.12
CA ASP A 47 -5.03 6.52 -18.88
C ASP A 47 -4.40 6.52 -17.47
N LEU A 48 -3.12 6.11 -17.37
CA LEU A 48 -2.35 6.11 -16.13
C LEU A 48 -2.03 7.52 -15.61
N LYS A 49 -1.99 8.51 -16.50
CA LYS A 49 -1.80 9.90 -16.08
C LYS A 49 -3.03 10.38 -15.33
N GLN A 50 -4.23 10.07 -15.84
CA GLN A 50 -5.47 10.35 -15.12
C GLN A 50 -5.56 9.59 -13.80
N ALA A 51 -5.14 8.32 -13.76
CA ALA A 51 -5.10 7.55 -12.51
C ALA A 51 -4.17 8.20 -11.48
N THR A 52 -2.99 8.67 -11.90
CA THR A 52 -2.07 9.44 -11.06
C THR A 52 -2.73 10.70 -10.49
N GLN A 53 -3.42 11.46 -11.32
CA GLN A 53 -4.12 12.68 -10.90
C GLN A 53 -5.23 12.41 -9.87
N ILE A 54 -5.93 11.28 -9.99
CA ILE A 54 -6.93 10.86 -9.00
C ILE A 54 -6.26 10.62 -7.65
N VAL A 55 -5.18 9.85 -7.60
CA VAL A 55 -4.46 9.57 -6.35
C VAL A 55 -3.86 10.84 -5.74
N GLU A 56 -3.23 11.70 -6.55
CA GLU A 56 -2.72 12.99 -6.08
C GLU A 56 -3.84 13.88 -5.53
N GLY A 57 -5.00 13.92 -6.21
CA GLY A 57 -6.19 14.62 -5.77
C GLY A 57 -6.81 14.05 -4.50
N CYS A 58 -6.68 12.74 -4.26
CA CYS A 58 -7.09 12.10 -3.01
C CYS A 58 -6.25 12.64 -1.84
N TYR A 59 -4.92 12.58 -1.94
CA TYR A 59 -4.02 13.06 -0.88
C TYR A 59 -4.15 14.56 -0.60
N ALA A 60 -4.48 15.37 -1.60
CA ALA A 60 -4.68 16.82 -1.42
C ALA A 60 -5.82 17.14 -0.44
N LYS A 61 -6.78 16.24 -0.26
CA LYS A 61 -7.95 16.42 0.61
C LYS A 61 -7.80 15.75 1.98
N VAL A 62 -6.78 14.91 2.17
CA VAL A 62 -6.57 14.18 3.43
C VAL A 62 -6.24 15.14 4.58
N ASP A 63 -5.46 16.18 4.33
CA ASP A 63 -5.09 17.14 5.37
C ASP A 63 -6.31 17.98 5.86
N GLU A 64 -7.44 17.95 5.13
CA GLU A 64 -8.71 18.58 5.50
C GLU A 64 -9.67 17.62 6.23
N ASP A 65 -9.40 16.30 6.19
CA ASP A 65 -10.21 15.25 6.81
C ASP A 65 -9.70 14.89 8.21
N ARG A 66 -10.34 15.47 9.23
CA ARG A 66 -9.96 15.31 10.65
C ARG A 66 -10.02 13.86 11.16
N GLU A 67 -10.89 13.03 10.58
CA GLU A 67 -11.08 11.63 11.00
C GLU A 67 -10.13 10.68 10.25
N HIS A 68 -9.39 11.17 9.26
CA HIS A 68 -8.54 10.38 8.38
C HIS A 68 -9.30 9.20 7.74
N GLU A 69 -10.58 9.36 7.42
CA GLU A 69 -11.34 8.29 6.77
C GLU A 69 -10.87 8.12 5.31
N ASN A 70 -10.56 9.24 4.66
CA ASN A 70 -10.12 9.26 3.25
C ASN A 70 -8.69 8.78 3.05
N ILE A 71 -7.83 8.80 4.08
CA ILE A 71 -6.42 8.39 3.89
C ILE A 71 -6.30 6.90 3.55
N ASN A 72 -7.15 6.06 4.13
CA ASN A 72 -7.09 4.62 3.87
C ASN A 72 -7.42 4.36 2.40
N GLN A 73 -8.41 5.06 1.86
CA GLN A 73 -8.73 4.99 0.44
C GLN A 73 -7.56 5.47 -0.42
N CYS A 74 -6.98 6.65 -0.15
CA CYS A 74 -5.86 7.17 -0.93
C CYS A 74 -4.66 6.21 -0.94
N VAL A 75 -4.36 5.56 0.18
CA VAL A 75 -3.27 4.58 0.27
C VAL A 75 -3.60 3.32 -0.54
N VAL A 76 -4.85 2.84 -0.51
CA VAL A 76 -5.29 1.72 -1.36
C VAL A 76 -5.12 2.05 -2.85
N GLU A 77 -5.53 3.25 -3.26
CA GLU A 77 -5.38 3.70 -4.64
C GLU A 77 -3.91 3.82 -5.05
N ASP A 78 -3.05 4.40 -4.20
CA ASP A 78 -1.60 4.54 -4.43
C ASP A 78 -0.92 3.18 -4.55
N ILE A 79 -1.21 2.25 -3.63
CA ILE A 79 -0.67 0.88 -3.66
C ILE A 79 -1.08 0.16 -4.96
N PHE A 80 -2.35 0.26 -5.35
CA PHE A 80 -2.82 -0.36 -6.58
C PHE A 80 -2.13 0.26 -7.80
N LEU A 81 -2.09 1.59 -7.88
CA LEU A 81 -1.47 2.30 -9.00
C LEU A 81 0.03 2.02 -9.11
N MET A 82 0.76 2.00 -7.99
CA MET A 82 2.17 1.60 -7.96
C MET A 82 2.37 0.16 -8.43
N SER A 83 1.48 -0.76 -8.05
CA SER A 83 1.53 -2.15 -8.54
C SER A 83 1.37 -2.23 -10.07
N ILE A 84 0.50 -1.39 -10.64
CA ILE A 84 0.33 -1.28 -12.08
C ILE A 84 1.59 -0.71 -12.74
N PHE A 85 2.20 0.34 -12.18
CA PHE A 85 3.45 0.88 -12.71
C PHE A 85 4.57 -0.16 -12.73
N VAL A 86 4.75 -0.95 -11.66
CA VAL A 86 5.74 -2.04 -11.61
C VAL A 86 5.49 -3.09 -12.71
N ILE A 87 4.22 -3.45 -12.96
CA ILE A 87 3.87 -4.38 -14.04
C ILE A 87 4.20 -3.76 -15.41
N LYS A 88 3.89 -2.48 -15.63
CA LYS A 88 4.13 -1.78 -16.89
C LYS A 88 5.62 -1.58 -17.16
N GLU A 89 6.40 -1.16 -16.16
CA GLU A 89 7.85 -1.05 -16.21
C GLU A 89 8.46 -2.39 -16.68
N LYS A 90 8.06 -3.49 -16.04
CA LYS A 90 8.50 -4.83 -16.47
C LYS A 90 8.12 -5.15 -17.92
N GLN A 91 6.90 -4.82 -18.35
CA GLN A 91 6.48 -5.02 -19.75
C GLN A 91 7.31 -4.20 -20.75
N TYR A 92 7.73 -2.99 -20.37
CA TYR A 92 8.60 -2.17 -21.22
C TYR A 92 10.02 -2.76 -21.27
N LEU A 93 10.58 -3.15 -20.12
CA LEU A 93 11.89 -3.80 -20.02
C LEU A 93 11.95 -5.11 -20.83
N ASP A 94 10.95 -5.97 -20.68
CA ASP A 94 10.86 -7.25 -21.41
C ASP A 94 10.74 -7.05 -22.94
N LYS A 95 10.29 -5.87 -23.39
CA LYS A 95 10.19 -5.49 -24.81
C LYS A 95 11.33 -4.60 -25.29
N ALA A 96 12.35 -4.35 -24.46
CA ALA A 96 13.42 -3.40 -24.73
C ALA A 96 12.91 -1.99 -25.12
N GLN A 97 11.80 -1.57 -24.54
CA GLN A 97 11.20 -0.24 -24.72
C GLN A 97 11.56 0.66 -23.53
N THR A 98 11.68 1.97 -23.77
CA THR A 98 11.80 2.96 -22.71
C THR A 98 10.48 3.07 -21.96
N ASP A 99 10.53 3.03 -20.62
CA ASP A 99 9.37 3.28 -19.79
C ASP A 99 9.01 4.78 -19.84
N PRO A 100 7.83 5.16 -20.39
CA PRO A 100 7.42 6.56 -20.47
C PRO A 100 7.16 7.20 -19.10
N TYR A 101 7.15 6.43 -18.01
CA TYR A 101 6.85 6.91 -16.67
C TYR A 101 8.06 7.03 -15.75
N ALA A 102 9.25 6.57 -16.18
CA ALA A 102 10.44 6.48 -15.34
C ALA A 102 10.81 7.80 -14.62
N ASP A 103 10.49 8.95 -15.23
CA ASP A 103 10.79 10.27 -14.70
C ASP A 103 9.68 10.88 -13.84
N LEU A 104 8.49 10.26 -13.77
CA LEU A 104 7.38 10.78 -12.97
C LEU A 104 7.77 10.82 -11.49
N GLU A 105 7.74 12.02 -10.89
CA GLU A 105 7.98 12.18 -9.45
C GLU A 105 7.01 11.32 -8.64
N PHE A 106 5.77 11.14 -9.09
CA PHE A 106 4.76 10.32 -8.42
C PHE A 106 5.26 8.90 -8.09
N ILE A 107 5.93 8.22 -9.04
CA ILE A 107 6.36 6.82 -8.89
C ILE A 107 7.74 6.66 -8.24
N LYS A 108 8.49 7.76 -8.06
CA LYS A 108 9.82 7.69 -7.43
C LYS A 108 9.68 7.14 -6.02
N MET A 109 10.45 6.10 -5.71
CA MET A 109 10.38 5.39 -4.42
C MET A 109 10.43 6.34 -3.22
N LYS A 110 11.28 7.38 -3.25
CA LYS A 110 11.37 8.40 -2.19
C LYS A 110 10.03 9.10 -1.93
N ASN A 111 9.27 9.40 -2.98
CA ASN A 111 8.01 10.16 -2.91
C ASN A 111 6.88 9.22 -2.51
N TYR A 112 6.85 8.00 -3.06
CA TYR A 112 5.94 6.94 -2.62
C TYR A 112 6.09 6.66 -1.12
N VAL A 113 7.32 6.40 -0.65
CA VAL A 113 7.63 6.20 0.77
C VAL A 113 7.22 7.43 1.58
N GLY A 114 7.52 8.64 1.09
CA GLY A 114 7.09 9.88 1.73
C GLY A 114 5.58 9.98 1.94
N ARG A 115 4.77 9.65 0.92
CA ARG A 115 3.30 9.70 1.01
C ARG A 115 2.76 8.69 2.03
N ILE A 116 3.19 7.44 1.96
CA ILE A 116 2.67 6.38 2.85
C ILE A 116 3.17 6.52 4.30
N THR A 117 4.33 7.15 4.52
CA THR A 117 4.88 7.34 5.88
C THR A 117 4.39 8.62 6.55
N LYS A 118 3.90 9.62 5.78
CA LYS A 118 3.26 10.83 6.33
C LYS A 118 2.03 10.48 7.17
N TYR A 119 1.34 9.36 6.85
CA TYR A 119 0.11 8.95 7.49
C TYR A 119 0.23 7.56 8.13
N PRO A 120 0.80 7.48 9.35
CA PRO A 120 1.16 6.21 9.94
C PRO A 120 -0.02 5.29 10.29
N SER A 121 -1.28 5.77 10.28
CA SER A 121 -2.46 5.00 10.69
C SER A 121 -2.61 3.66 9.95
N LEU A 122 -2.27 3.59 8.66
CA LEU A 122 -2.21 2.33 7.92
C LEU A 122 -0.90 1.56 8.18
N MET A 123 0.23 2.27 8.25
CA MET A 123 1.58 1.72 8.47
C MET A 123 1.77 1.07 9.85
N THR A 124 1.09 1.51 10.91
CA THR A 124 1.16 0.88 12.24
C THR A 124 0.71 -0.58 12.23
N ASN A 125 -0.14 -0.95 11.27
CA ASN A 125 -0.60 -2.33 11.06
C ASN A 125 0.19 -3.07 9.97
N ILE A 126 1.10 -2.38 9.26
CA ILE A 126 1.95 -2.92 8.20
C ILE A 126 3.40 -2.87 8.69
N THR A 127 3.73 -3.71 9.66
CA THR A 127 5.11 -3.80 10.15
C THR A 127 5.97 -4.53 9.12
N GLY A 128 6.76 -3.78 8.35
CA GLY A 128 7.84 -4.30 7.49
C GLY A 128 7.49 -4.54 6.01
N PHE A 129 8.53 -4.75 5.19
CA PHE A 129 8.44 -4.92 3.73
C PHE A 129 7.57 -6.12 3.31
N SER A 130 7.57 -7.19 4.10
CA SER A 130 6.69 -8.36 3.90
C SER A 130 5.21 -8.02 4.11
N GLY A 131 4.91 -7.16 5.09
CA GLY A 131 3.55 -6.67 5.33
C GLY A 131 3.04 -5.81 4.17
N MET A 132 3.88 -4.88 3.66
CA MET A 132 3.52 -4.04 2.50
C MET A 132 3.21 -4.88 1.26
N LYS A 133 3.99 -5.94 1.01
CA LYS A 133 3.75 -6.85 -0.10
C LYS A 133 2.40 -7.59 0.03
N GLN A 134 2.10 -8.14 1.22
CA GLN A 134 0.85 -8.87 1.46
C GLN A 134 -0.38 -7.95 1.36
N VAL A 135 -0.28 -6.72 1.86
CA VAL A 135 -1.35 -5.71 1.73
C VAL A 135 -1.52 -5.31 0.27
N GLY A 136 -0.43 -5.11 -0.48
CA GLY A 136 -0.49 -4.85 -1.91
C GLY A 136 -1.18 -5.96 -2.71
N GLU A 137 -0.84 -7.22 -2.42
CA GLU A 137 -1.47 -8.38 -3.08
C GLU A 137 -2.95 -8.54 -2.68
N MET A 138 -3.28 -8.35 -1.41
CA MET A 138 -4.65 -8.50 -0.89
C MET A 138 -5.58 -7.39 -1.40
N VAL A 139 -5.16 -6.14 -1.24
CA VAL A 139 -5.99 -4.96 -1.49
C VAL A 139 -5.93 -4.59 -2.97
N GLY A 140 -4.72 -4.51 -3.55
CA GLY A 140 -4.55 -4.27 -4.98
C GLY A 140 -5.16 -5.39 -5.82
N GLY A 141 -5.09 -6.64 -5.37
CA GLY A 141 -5.77 -7.75 -6.02
C GLY A 141 -7.30 -7.65 -6.01
N LYS A 142 -7.90 -7.09 -4.94
CA LYS A 142 -9.35 -6.86 -4.89
C LYS A 142 -9.78 -5.71 -5.79
N VAL A 143 -9.06 -4.58 -5.79
CA VAL A 143 -9.30 -3.47 -6.73
C VAL A 143 -9.18 -3.97 -8.18
N ALA A 144 -8.14 -4.74 -8.49
CA ALA A 144 -7.95 -5.35 -9.80
C ALA A 144 -9.16 -6.21 -10.23
N LYS A 145 -9.68 -7.04 -9.31
CA LYS A 145 -10.86 -7.90 -9.58
C LYS A 145 -12.09 -7.08 -9.93
N ILE A 146 -12.36 -5.99 -9.20
CA ILE A 146 -13.49 -5.10 -9.47
C ILE A 146 -13.35 -4.51 -10.88
N LEU A 147 -12.20 -3.92 -11.19
CA LEU A 147 -11.96 -3.30 -12.49
C LEU A 147 -11.95 -4.31 -13.65
N LEU A 148 -11.51 -5.55 -13.43
CA LEU A 148 -11.59 -6.64 -14.41
C LEU A 148 -13.04 -7.08 -14.66
N TYR A 149 -13.83 -7.26 -13.60
CA TYR A 149 -15.23 -7.64 -13.72
C TYR A 149 -16.04 -6.62 -14.54
N GLU A 150 -15.67 -5.34 -14.42
CA GLU A 150 -16.30 -4.25 -15.16
C GLU A 150 -15.66 -3.95 -16.53
N ASN A 151 -14.72 -4.79 -16.99
CA ASN A 151 -13.99 -4.63 -18.26
C ASN A 151 -13.17 -3.33 -18.38
N CYS A 152 -12.75 -2.75 -17.26
CA CYS A 152 -11.97 -1.51 -17.24
C CYS A 152 -10.46 -1.72 -17.03
N LEU A 153 -10.01 -2.90 -16.60
CA LEU A 153 -8.57 -3.17 -16.50
C LEU A 153 -8.04 -3.95 -17.71
N ASN A 154 -7.36 -3.26 -18.63
CA ASN A 154 -6.64 -3.89 -19.73
C ASN A 154 -5.18 -3.43 -19.78
N LEU A 155 -4.28 -4.21 -19.19
CA LEU A 155 -2.86 -3.90 -19.07
C LEU A 155 -2.15 -3.65 -20.42
N ASN A 156 -2.63 -4.27 -21.49
CA ASN A 156 -2.07 -4.12 -22.83
C ASN A 156 -2.48 -2.80 -23.50
N LYS A 157 -3.65 -2.27 -23.14
CA LYS A 157 -4.17 -1.00 -23.65
C LYS A 157 -3.80 0.19 -22.77
N LEU A 158 -3.45 -0.05 -21.51
CA LEU A 158 -3.04 0.97 -20.55
C LEU A 158 -1.85 1.80 -21.07
N LYS A 159 -2.07 3.10 -21.16
CA LYS A 159 -1.10 4.14 -21.54
C LYS A 159 -1.12 5.25 -20.48
#